data_AF-A0ABD2Q485-F1
#
_entry.id   AF-A0ABD2Q485-F1
#
_cell.length_a   1.000
_cell.length_b   1.000
_cell.length_c   1.000
_cell.angle_alpha   90.00
_cell.angle_beta   90.00
_cell.angle_gamma   90.00
#
_symmetry.space_group_name_H-M   'P 1'
#
loop_
_entity.id
_entity.type
_entity.pdbx_description
1 polymer ?
#
loop_
_entity_poly.entity_id
_entity_poly.type
_entity_poly.pdbx_seq_one_letter_code
_entity_poly.pdbx_strand_id
1 'polypeptide(L)'
;MCLVPFFVKSTKQLYGQTAESLVLILSVLGKSNMSQLAILYLSLVARKTDPETCDALFQKMKQLYEIGIIIPYPSDFRCHASNIFTEIFFNHKCDSNDIDVVLNTAFLEVLLRDQIIAEVASDYIDPQVGPIILNTLSHFYDTSNNCEITSLHSGPISIDQIKKSFNKKPPPNIEAYINLLHNSEVVFLLSFNLR
;
A
#
# COMPACT_ATOMS: atom_id res chain seq x y z
N MET A 1 3.56 -12.02 17.99
CA MET A 1 2.86 -10.92 17.31
C MET A 1 3.59 -9.59 17.57
N CYS A 2 4.85 -9.45 17.13
CA CYS A 2 5.71 -8.30 17.50
C CYS A 2 5.80 -7.22 16.39
N LEU A 3 5.31 -7.51 15.18
CA LEU A 3 5.44 -6.63 14.01
C LEU A 3 4.25 -5.69 13.78
N VAL A 4 3.12 -5.87 14.48
CA VAL A 4 1.90 -5.06 14.29
C VAL A 4 2.17 -3.55 14.38
N PRO A 5 2.94 -3.04 15.37
CA PRO A 5 3.24 -1.61 15.42
C PRO A 5 3.97 -1.09 14.17
N PHE A 6 4.85 -1.91 13.59
CA PHE A 6 5.56 -1.58 12.36
C PHE A 6 4.60 -1.55 11.17
N PHE A 7 3.77 -2.58 11.00
CA PHE A 7 2.79 -2.63 9.91
C PHE A 7 1.82 -1.43 9.96
N VAL A 8 1.32 -1.10 11.14
CA VAL A 8 0.43 0.05 11.36
C VAL A 8 1.13 1.36 10.99
N LYS A 9 2.38 1.55 11.43
CA LYS A 9 3.20 2.72 11.06
C LYS A 9 3.44 2.78 9.54
N SER A 10 3.76 1.66 8.91
CA SER A 10 4.03 1.60 7.48
C SER A 10 2.80 1.96 6.65
N THR A 11 1.66 1.36 6.99
CA THR A 11 0.40 1.64 6.32
C THR A 11 -0.02 3.10 6.50
N LYS A 12 0.17 3.68 7.70
CA LYS A 12 -0.11 5.10 7.94
C LYS A 12 0.66 6.01 7.00
N GLN A 13 1.98 5.79 6.89
CA GLN A 13 2.88 6.62 6.10
C GLN A 13 2.53 6.60 4.61
N LEU A 14 2.14 5.44 4.09
CA LEU A 14 1.87 5.24 2.67
C LEU A 14 0.41 5.54 2.27
N TYR A 15 -0.55 5.15 3.11
CA TYR A 15 -1.98 5.12 2.73
C TYR A 15 -2.89 5.95 3.65
N GLY A 16 -2.33 6.57 4.70
CA GLY A 16 -3.00 7.52 5.58
C GLY A 16 -3.64 6.92 6.83
N GLN A 17 -4.24 7.80 7.64
CA GLN A 17 -4.82 7.49 8.96
C GLN A 17 -5.97 6.48 8.91
N THR A 18 -6.81 6.55 7.89
CA THR A 18 -7.92 5.60 7.67
C THR A 18 -7.37 4.19 7.48
N ALA A 19 -6.32 4.04 6.65
CA ALA A 19 -5.68 2.76 6.39
C ALA A 19 -4.97 2.19 7.63
N GLU A 20 -4.24 3.04 8.36
CA GLU A 20 -3.64 2.69 9.67
C GLU A 20 -4.67 2.05 10.61
N SER A 21 -5.83 2.69 10.72
CA SER A 21 -6.89 2.27 11.64
C SER A 21 -7.53 0.95 11.21
N LEU A 22 -7.79 0.78 9.91
CA LEU A 22 -8.32 -0.47 9.36
C LEU A 22 -7.35 -1.63 9.58
N VAL A 23 -6.05 -1.42 9.37
CA VAL A 23 -5.02 -2.43 9.63
C VAL A 23 -4.94 -2.76 11.12
N LEU A 24 -5.01 -1.76 12.00
CA LEU A 24 -5.03 -1.99 13.44
C LEU A 24 -6.25 -2.82 13.88
N ILE A 25 -7.45 -2.47 13.41
CA ILE A 25 -8.69 -3.19 13.73
C ILE A 25 -8.58 -4.65 13.27
N LEU A 26 -8.20 -4.89 12.00
CA LEU A 26 -8.04 -6.25 11.49
C LEU A 26 -6.92 -7.02 12.18
N SER A 27 -5.84 -6.36 12.62
CA SER A 27 -4.76 -7.01 13.39
C SER A 27 -5.26 -7.57 14.72
N VAL A 28 -6.20 -6.88 15.37
CA VAL A 28 -6.80 -7.29 16.64
C VAL A 28 -7.85 -8.38 16.44
N LEU A 29 -8.70 -8.23 15.41
CA LEU A 29 -9.79 -9.19 15.15
C LEU A 29 -9.31 -10.48 14.48
N GLY A 30 -8.20 -10.44 13.75
CA GLY A 30 -7.71 -11.53 12.89
C GLY A 30 -8.51 -11.66 11.60
N LYS A 31 -9.85 -11.62 11.66
CA LYS A 31 -10.78 -11.72 10.53
C LYS A 31 -12.02 -10.86 10.77
N SER A 32 -12.53 -10.22 9.72
CA SER A 32 -13.82 -9.51 9.75
C SER A 32 -14.42 -9.51 8.35
N ASN A 33 -15.74 -9.46 8.22
CA ASN A 33 -16.33 -9.06 6.94
C ASN A 33 -16.21 -7.54 6.75
N MET A 34 -16.45 -7.07 5.52
CA MET A 34 -16.23 -5.67 5.15
C MET A 34 -17.22 -4.73 5.87
N SER A 35 -18.50 -5.07 5.96
CA SER A 35 -19.48 -4.18 6.61
C SER A 35 -19.22 -4.04 8.11
N GLN A 36 -18.87 -5.13 8.78
CA GLN A 36 -18.51 -5.11 10.20
C GLN A 36 -17.22 -4.33 10.44
N LEU A 37 -16.23 -4.44 9.55
CA LEU A 37 -15.01 -3.66 9.62
C LEU A 37 -15.31 -2.15 9.50
N ALA A 38 -16.20 -1.77 8.58
CA ALA A 38 -16.65 -0.40 8.41
C ALA A 38 -17.39 0.12 9.66
N ILE A 39 -18.34 -0.66 10.20
CA ILE A 39 -19.07 -0.32 11.43
C ILE A 39 -18.12 -0.09 12.60
N LEU A 40 -17.13 -0.97 12.76
CA LEU A 40 -16.14 -0.87 13.84
C LEU A 40 -15.25 0.38 13.66
N TYR A 41 -14.79 0.67 12.44
CA TYR A 41 -14.04 1.89 12.16
C TYR A 41 -14.85 3.14 12.52
N LEU A 42 -16.09 3.22 12.05
CA LEU A 42 -16.97 4.36 12.31
C LEU A 42 -17.30 4.51 13.81
N SER A 43 -17.41 3.39 14.52
CA SER A 43 -17.72 3.37 15.96
C SER A 43 -16.53 3.77 16.83
N LEU A 44 -15.31 3.35 16.46
CA LEU A 44 -14.11 3.48 17.29
C LEU A 44 -13.26 4.70 16.92
N VAL A 45 -13.24 5.10 15.65
CA VAL A 45 -12.27 6.07 15.09
C VAL A 45 -12.95 7.32 14.58
N ALA A 46 -13.99 7.20 13.74
CA ALA A 46 -14.64 8.36 13.12
C ALA A 46 -15.35 9.32 14.11
N ARG A 47 -15.54 8.90 15.37
CA ARG A 47 -16.00 9.79 16.44
C ARG A 47 -14.93 10.75 16.97
N LYS A 48 -13.64 10.52 16.65
CA LYS A 48 -12.48 11.27 17.17
C LYS A 48 -11.78 12.13 16.12
N THR A 49 -11.94 11.82 14.85
CA THR A 49 -11.40 12.56 13.69
C THR A 49 -12.56 13.06 12.85
N ASP A 50 -12.35 14.07 11.98
CA ASP A 50 -13.39 14.61 11.09
C ASP A 50 -14.28 13.51 10.51
N PRO A 51 -15.61 13.69 10.46
CA PRO A 51 -16.53 12.66 10.01
C PRO A 51 -16.24 12.30 8.54
N GLU A 52 -15.56 11.18 8.34
CA GLU A 52 -15.36 10.57 7.04
C GLU A 52 -16.69 9.99 6.55
N THR A 53 -17.07 10.27 5.31
CA THR A 53 -18.30 9.70 4.74
C THR A 53 -18.14 8.19 4.59
N CYS A 54 -19.24 7.45 4.72
CA CYS A 54 -19.23 6.00 4.46
C CYS A 54 -18.62 5.68 3.09
N ASP A 55 -18.93 6.50 2.08
CA ASP A 55 -18.39 6.33 0.73
C ASP A 55 -16.86 6.43 0.70
N ALA A 56 -16.27 7.43 1.37
CA ALA A 56 -14.81 7.58 1.43
C ALA A 56 -14.14 6.40 2.13
N LEU A 57 -14.75 5.88 3.20
CA LEU A 57 -14.28 4.69 3.90
C LEU A 57 -14.31 3.46 3.00
N PHE A 58 -15.42 3.22 2.28
CA PHE A 58 -15.53 2.09 1.36
C PHE A 58 -14.55 2.21 0.19
N GLN A 59 -14.32 3.42 -0.35
CA GLN A 59 -13.28 3.64 -1.35
C GLN A 59 -11.89 3.33 -0.80
N LYS A 60 -11.61 3.69 0.46
CA LYS A 60 -10.34 3.34 1.09
C LYS A 60 -10.20 1.82 1.27
N MET A 61 -11.23 1.14 1.76
CA MET A 61 -11.22 -0.32 1.90
C MET A 61 -11.04 -1.02 0.55
N LYS A 62 -11.67 -0.51 -0.51
CA LYS A 62 -11.46 -0.95 -1.89
C LYS A 62 -9.99 -0.83 -2.29
N GLN A 63 -9.41 0.36 -2.09
CA GLN A 63 -8.00 0.60 -2.40
C GLN A 63 -7.10 -0.41 -1.66
N LEU A 64 -7.31 -0.63 -0.36
CA LEU A 64 -6.52 -1.57 0.43
C LEU A 64 -6.66 -3.03 -0.03
N TYR A 65 -7.82 -3.39 -0.58
CA TYR A 65 -8.04 -4.69 -1.19
C TYR A 65 -7.30 -4.81 -2.53
N GLU A 66 -7.41 -3.81 -3.40
CA GLU A 66 -6.80 -3.81 -4.74
C GLU A 66 -5.27 -3.87 -4.67
N ILE A 67 -4.64 -3.15 -3.73
CA ILE A 67 -3.20 -3.21 -3.49
C ILE A 67 -2.76 -4.48 -2.73
N GLY A 68 -3.71 -5.26 -2.20
CA GLY A 68 -3.44 -6.51 -1.50
C GLY A 68 -3.01 -6.39 -0.04
N ILE A 69 -3.23 -5.26 0.64
CA ILE A 69 -3.07 -5.17 2.12
C ILE A 69 -4.13 -6.01 2.82
N ILE A 70 -5.36 -5.96 2.31
CA ILE A 70 -6.49 -6.76 2.77
C ILE A 70 -6.80 -7.79 1.69
N ILE A 71 -6.98 -9.05 2.08
CA ILE A 71 -7.27 -10.16 1.15
C ILE A 71 -8.51 -10.93 1.61
N PRO A 72 -9.24 -11.58 0.68
CA PRO A 72 -10.39 -12.39 1.06
C PRO A 72 -9.93 -13.64 1.83
N TYR A 73 -10.79 -14.11 2.72
CA TYR A 73 -10.61 -15.35 3.46
C TYR A 73 -11.59 -16.43 2.96
N PRO A 74 -11.13 -17.67 2.70
CA PRO A 74 -9.75 -18.14 2.85
C PRO A 74 -8.80 -17.57 1.78
N SER A 75 -7.52 -17.44 2.12
CA SER A 75 -6.49 -16.74 1.31
C SER A 75 -6.11 -17.43 0.00
N ASP A 76 -6.65 -18.62 -0.28
CA ASP A 76 -6.30 -19.44 -1.44
C ASP A 76 -6.92 -18.92 -2.76
N PHE A 77 -7.75 -17.87 -2.71
CA PHE A 77 -8.44 -17.29 -3.86
C PHE A 77 -7.63 -16.24 -4.66
N ARG A 78 -6.31 -16.10 -4.44
CA ARG A 78 -5.47 -15.04 -5.04
C ARG A 78 -5.47 -14.98 -6.57
N CYS A 79 -5.80 -16.07 -7.27
CA CYS A 79 -5.57 -16.17 -8.72
C CYS A 79 -6.69 -15.57 -9.60
N HIS A 80 -7.90 -15.35 -9.08
CA HIS A 80 -9.08 -14.99 -9.91
C HIS A 80 -9.96 -13.84 -9.36
N ALA A 81 -9.56 -13.20 -8.25
CA ALA A 81 -10.47 -12.36 -7.47
C ALA A 81 -10.49 -10.85 -7.82
N SER A 82 -9.60 -10.33 -8.68
CA SER A 82 -9.58 -8.87 -8.97
C SER A 82 -10.82 -8.40 -9.73
N ASN A 83 -11.35 -9.25 -10.64
CA ASN A 83 -12.49 -8.89 -11.48
C ASN A 83 -13.83 -9.17 -10.77
N ILE A 84 -13.92 -10.24 -9.98
CA ILE A 84 -15.16 -10.65 -9.29
C ILE A 84 -15.47 -9.74 -8.09
N PHE A 85 -14.46 -9.30 -7.34
CA PHE A 85 -14.67 -8.48 -6.14
C PHE A 85 -15.17 -7.07 -6.46
N THR A 86 -14.61 -6.46 -7.51
CA THR A 86 -15.00 -5.13 -7.96
C THR A 86 -16.44 -5.11 -8.48
N GLU A 87 -16.86 -6.16 -9.21
CA GLU A 87 -18.21 -6.26 -9.76
C GLU A 87 -19.28 -6.64 -8.72
N ILE A 88 -18.96 -7.48 -7.73
CA ILE A 88 -19.95 -7.90 -6.73
C ILE A 88 -20.17 -6.83 -5.65
N PHE A 89 -19.10 -6.22 -5.13
CA PHE A 89 -19.22 -5.35 -3.96
C PHE A 89 -19.48 -3.87 -4.32
N PHE A 90 -18.95 -3.39 -5.45
CA PHE A 90 -18.96 -1.95 -5.75
C PHE A 90 -19.97 -1.53 -6.83
N ASN A 91 -20.66 -2.47 -7.50
CA ASN A 91 -21.66 -2.18 -8.54
C ASN A 91 -23.14 -2.30 -8.09
N HIS A 92 -23.45 -2.01 -6.81
CA HIS A 92 -24.84 -1.82 -6.34
C HIS A 92 -25.80 -3.03 -6.51
N LYS A 93 -25.41 -4.23 -6.05
CA LYS A 93 -26.39 -5.22 -5.57
C LYS A 93 -25.95 -5.79 -4.24
N CYS A 94 -26.42 -5.13 -3.18
CA CYS A 94 -26.19 -5.46 -1.78
C CYS A 94 -27.01 -6.69 -1.34
N ASP A 95 -26.87 -7.81 -2.06
CA ASP A 95 -27.49 -9.08 -1.68
C ASP A 95 -26.52 -10.22 -2.01
N SER A 96 -26.05 -10.91 -0.97
CA SER A 96 -25.26 -12.16 -0.97
C SER A 96 -23.74 -12.08 -1.24
N ASN A 97 -23.01 -11.55 -0.26
CA ASN A 97 -22.04 -12.26 0.59
C ASN A 97 -21.01 -11.26 1.07
N ASP A 98 -21.15 -10.79 2.31
CA ASP A 98 -20.15 -9.95 2.96
C ASP A 98 -18.86 -10.77 3.10
N ILE A 99 -17.87 -10.47 2.25
CA ILE A 99 -16.67 -11.29 2.12
C ILE A 99 -15.84 -11.11 3.39
N ASP A 100 -15.55 -12.22 4.06
CA ASP A 100 -14.58 -12.24 5.14
C ASP A 100 -13.22 -11.83 4.60
N VAL A 101 -12.58 -10.89 5.28
CA VAL A 101 -11.25 -10.41 4.95
C VAL A 101 -10.29 -10.54 6.12
N VAL A 102 -9.02 -10.70 5.77
CA VAL A 102 -7.88 -10.78 6.68
C VAL A 102 -6.76 -9.89 6.18
N LEU A 103 -5.79 -9.59 7.05
CA LEU A 103 -4.56 -8.93 6.63
C LEU A 103 -3.68 -9.87 5.83
N ASN A 104 -3.12 -9.35 4.75
CA ASN A 104 -2.06 -10.01 4.01
C ASN A 104 -0.71 -9.71 4.67
N THR A 105 -0.36 -10.49 5.69
CA THR A 105 0.90 -10.29 6.44
C THR A 105 2.13 -10.34 5.54
N ALA A 106 2.11 -11.17 4.50
CA ALA A 106 3.20 -11.24 3.52
C ALA A 106 3.39 -9.92 2.76
N PHE A 107 2.29 -9.24 2.38
CA PHE A 107 2.40 -7.92 1.75
C PHE A 107 2.80 -6.84 2.75
N LEU A 108 2.36 -6.91 4.00
CA LEU A 108 2.80 -6.00 5.05
C LEU A 108 4.31 -6.13 5.34
N GLU A 109 4.88 -7.33 5.23
CA GLU A 109 6.33 -7.56 5.29
C GLU A 109 7.08 -6.92 4.11
N VAL A 110 6.49 -6.90 2.92
CA VAL A 110 7.02 -6.16 1.76
C VAL A 110 7.07 -4.66 2.06
N LEU A 111 5.97 -4.09 2.55
CA LEU A 111 5.94 -2.67 2.91
C LEU A 111 7.01 -2.34 3.96
N LEU A 112 7.19 -3.21 4.97
CA LEU A 112 8.23 -3.03 5.98
C LEU A 112 9.64 -3.10 5.38
N ARG A 113 9.91 -4.08 4.51
CA ARG A 113 11.18 -4.18 3.78
C ARG A 113 11.48 -2.90 3.01
N ASP A 114 10.49 -2.39 2.27
CA ASP A 114 10.65 -1.21 1.43
C ASP A 114 10.91 0.06 2.26
N GLN A 115 10.30 0.16 3.43
CA GLN A 115 10.60 1.21 4.40
C GLN A 115 12.04 1.16 4.90
N ILE A 116 12.52 -0.03 5.25
CA ILE A 116 13.91 -0.21 5.69
C ILE A 116 14.87 0.20 4.55
N ILE A 117 14.61 -0.23 3.31
CA ILE A 117 15.40 0.16 2.14
C ILE A 117 15.45 1.68 1.98
N ALA A 118 14.30 2.34 2.10
CA ALA A 118 14.20 3.79 1.97
C ALA A 118 14.87 4.56 3.12
N GLU A 119 14.77 4.07 4.36
CA GLU A 119 15.47 4.63 5.52
C GLU A 119 16.99 4.52 5.32
N VAL A 120 17.49 3.34 4.94
CA VAL A 120 18.92 3.13 4.67
C VAL A 120 19.43 4.02 3.53
N ALA A 121 18.65 4.17 2.45
CA ALA A 121 19.03 5.07 1.35
C ALA A 121 19.08 6.54 1.80
N SER A 122 18.13 6.95 2.65
CA SER A 122 18.08 8.32 3.20
C SER A 122 19.31 8.62 4.06
N ASP A 123 19.71 7.65 4.88
CA ASP A 123 20.86 7.77 5.79
C ASP A 123 22.19 7.73 5.03
N TYR A 124 22.28 6.92 3.96
CA TYR A 124 23.53 6.69 3.24
C TYR A 124 23.82 7.71 2.12
N ILE A 125 22.77 8.20 1.43
CA ILE A 125 22.94 9.04 0.23
C ILE A 125 22.50 10.47 0.52
N ASP A 126 21.20 10.66 0.76
CA ASP A 126 20.59 11.97 0.97
C ASP A 126 19.19 11.79 1.59
N PRO A 127 18.78 12.58 2.59
CA PRO A 127 17.45 12.46 3.21
C PRO A 127 16.26 12.55 2.25
N GLN A 128 16.44 13.10 1.04
CA GLN A 128 15.40 13.19 0.02
C GLN A 128 15.20 11.90 -0.77
N VAL A 129 16.16 10.95 -0.78
CA VAL A 129 16.06 9.77 -1.65
C VAL A 129 15.11 8.70 -1.12
N GLY A 130 15.00 8.49 0.19
CA GLY A 130 14.05 7.51 0.74
C GLY A 130 12.59 7.82 0.40
N PRO A 131 12.12 9.06 0.56
CA PRO A 131 10.79 9.45 0.09
C PRO A 131 10.57 9.18 -1.41
N ILE A 132 11.60 9.36 -2.25
CA ILE A 132 11.52 9.04 -3.68
C ILE A 132 11.37 7.53 -3.90
N ILE A 133 12.14 6.70 -3.20
CA ILE A 133 12.04 5.23 -3.25
C ILE A 133 10.63 4.78 -2.84
N LEU A 134 10.13 5.24 -1.67
CA LEU A 134 8.82 4.85 -1.17
C LEU A 134 7.70 5.23 -2.11
N ASN A 135 7.74 6.45 -2.65
CA ASN A 135 6.74 6.91 -3.60
C ASN A 135 6.79 6.08 -4.90
N THR A 136 7.99 5.73 -5.36
CA THR A 136 8.20 4.87 -6.54
C THR A 136 7.64 3.47 -6.34
N LEU A 137 7.94 2.84 -5.20
CA LEU A 137 7.45 1.49 -4.87
C LEU A 137 5.94 1.48 -4.66
N SER A 138 5.40 2.46 -3.94
CA SER A 138 3.94 2.62 -3.77
C SER A 138 3.23 2.73 -5.12
N HIS A 139 3.75 3.56 -6.02
CA HIS A 139 3.19 3.70 -7.36
C HIS A 139 3.28 2.41 -8.16
N PHE A 140 4.36 1.67 -8.02
CA PHE A 140 4.51 0.36 -8.64
C PHE A 140 3.41 -0.61 -8.16
N TYR A 141 3.11 -0.65 -6.86
CA TYR A 141 2.03 -1.48 -6.32
C TYR A 141 0.64 -1.03 -6.79
N ASP A 142 0.41 0.28 -6.92
CA ASP A 142 -0.87 0.80 -7.40
C ASP A 142 -1.11 0.51 -8.90
N THR A 143 -0.05 0.32 -9.69
CA THR A 143 -0.13 0.19 -11.16
C THR A 143 0.13 -1.22 -11.68
N SER A 144 0.95 -1.99 -10.99
CA SER A 144 1.18 -3.38 -11.30
C SER A 144 0.16 -4.20 -10.52
N ASN A 145 -0.82 -4.78 -11.19
CA ASN A 145 -1.74 -5.77 -10.61
C ASN A 145 -1.00 -7.05 -10.10
N ASN A 146 0.32 -7.01 -9.95
CA ASN A 146 1.19 -8.09 -9.55
C ASN A 146 1.55 -7.95 -8.07
N CYS A 147 0.81 -8.67 -7.23
CA CYS A 147 1.15 -8.95 -5.84
C CYS A 147 2.24 -10.03 -5.69
N GLU A 148 3.19 -10.16 -6.63
CA GLU A 148 4.31 -11.10 -6.51
C GLU A 148 5.35 -10.55 -5.52
N ILE A 149 5.03 -10.74 -4.24
CA ILE A 149 5.75 -10.33 -3.03
C ILE A 149 7.23 -10.79 -3.02
N THR A 150 7.58 -11.83 -3.78
CA THR A 150 8.87 -12.53 -3.70
C THR A 150 9.83 -12.29 -4.87
N SER A 151 9.54 -11.34 -5.78
CA SER A 151 10.46 -11.03 -6.86
C SER A 151 11.79 -10.46 -6.31
N LEU A 152 12.92 -10.94 -6.84
CA LEU A 152 14.25 -10.41 -6.53
C LEU A 152 14.40 -8.94 -6.99
N HIS A 153 13.62 -8.54 -8.00
CA HIS A 153 13.68 -7.21 -8.61
C HIS A 153 12.28 -6.64 -8.79
N SER A 154 12.09 -5.37 -8.42
CA SER A 154 10.92 -4.60 -8.85
C SER A 154 10.92 -4.51 -10.38
N GLY A 155 9.74 -4.51 -11.00
CA GLY A 155 9.63 -4.34 -12.46
C GLY A 155 10.20 -2.98 -12.92
N PRO A 156 10.47 -2.81 -14.23
CA PRO A 156 11.01 -1.57 -14.74
C PRO A 156 10.02 -0.41 -14.56
N ILE A 157 10.53 0.77 -14.22
CA ILE A 157 9.76 2.01 -14.12
C ILE A 157 10.50 3.15 -14.82
N SER A 158 9.77 3.99 -15.57
CA SER A 158 10.35 5.16 -16.22
C SER A 158 10.40 6.37 -15.29
N ILE A 159 11.32 7.30 -15.57
CA ILE A 159 11.41 8.57 -14.81
C ILE A 159 10.10 9.35 -14.90
N ASP A 160 9.42 9.32 -16.05
CA ASP A 160 8.14 9.99 -16.21
C ASP A 160 7.03 9.38 -15.36
N GLN A 161 7.02 8.05 -15.19
CA GLN A 161 6.10 7.38 -14.27
C GLN A 161 6.41 7.80 -12.82
N ILE A 162 7.69 7.82 -12.44
CA ILE A 162 8.11 8.30 -11.12
C ILE A 162 7.65 9.76 -10.92
N LYS A 163 7.90 10.66 -11.87
CA LYS A 163 7.46 12.06 -11.77
C LYS A 163 5.94 12.18 -11.63
N LYS A 164 5.17 11.41 -12.42
CA LYS A 164 3.70 11.39 -12.39
C LYS A 164 3.14 10.86 -11.08
N SER A 165 3.88 9.98 -10.40
CA SER A 165 3.44 9.43 -9.12
C SER A 165 3.40 10.46 -7.97
N PHE A 166 4.05 11.62 -8.12
CA PHE A 166 3.95 12.69 -7.14
C PHE A 166 2.65 13.49 -7.34
N ASN A 167 1.67 13.29 -6.45
CA ASN A 167 0.33 13.93 -6.50
C ASN A 167 0.32 15.47 -6.58
N LYS A 168 1.42 16.16 -6.24
CA LYS A 168 1.51 17.63 -6.29
C LYS A 168 2.62 18.10 -7.23
N LYS A 169 3.86 17.83 -6.84
CA LYS A 169 5.05 18.25 -7.57
C LYS A 169 6.21 17.31 -7.19
N PRO A 170 6.96 16.77 -8.16
CA PRO A 170 8.15 16.01 -7.87
C PRO A 170 9.20 16.89 -7.14
N PRO A 171 10.08 16.28 -6.34
CA PRO A 171 11.21 17.00 -5.75
C PRO A 171 12.03 17.74 -6.82
N PRO A 172 12.56 18.94 -6.50
CA PRO A 172 13.49 19.61 -7.40
C PRO A 172 14.68 18.68 -7.67
N ASN A 173 15.15 18.63 -8.92
CA ASN A 173 16.26 17.77 -9.36
C ASN A 173 16.04 16.26 -9.16
N ILE A 174 14.80 15.76 -9.29
CA ILE A 174 14.50 14.33 -9.17
C ILE A 174 15.42 13.42 -10.02
N GLU A 175 15.80 13.87 -11.22
CA GLU A 175 16.73 13.13 -12.10
C GLU A 175 18.12 12.98 -11.47
N ALA A 176 18.61 14.00 -10.76
CA ALA A 176 19.87 13.93 -10.03
C ALA A 176 19.79 12.90 -8.89
N TYR A 177 18.67 12.87 -8.15
CA TYR A 177 18.46 11.87 -7.09
C TYR A 177 18.35 10.44 -7.63
N ILE A 178 17.67 10.25 -8.77
CA ILE A 178 17.60 8.94 -9.44
C ILE A 178 19.00 8.49 -9.88
N ASN A 179 19.80 9.42 -10.43
CA ASN A 179 21.20 9.13 -10.77
C ASN A 179 22.04 8.77 -9.53
N LEU A 180 21.84 9.44 -8.39
CA LEU A 180 22.53 9.10 -7.14
C LEU A 180 22.15 7.69 -6.65
N LEU A 181 20.87 7.34 -6.71
CA LEU A 181 20.39 6.01 -6.33
C LEU A 181 21.01 4.89 -7.17
N HIS A 182 21.14 5.12 -8.48
CA HIS A 182 21.76 4.16 -9.41
C HIS A 182 23.28 4.06 -9.28
N ASN A 183 23.96 5.20 -9.09
CA ASN A 183 25.43 5.25 -9.04
C ASN A 183 25.99 5.08 -7.63
N SER A 184 25.14 4.80 -6.63
CA SER A 184 25.55 4.53 -5.26
C SER A 184 26.30 3.20 -5.14
N GLU A 185 27.24 3.11 -4.22
CA GLU A 185 28.02 1.90 -3.95
C GLU A 185 27.15 0.71 -3.50
N VAL A 186 26.06 1.00 -2.79
CA VAL A 186 25.08 0.00 -2.29
C VAL A 186 24.07 -0.42 -3.37
N VAL A 187 24.02 0.30 -4.50
CA VAL A 187 23.15 0.05 -5.67
C VAL A 187 21.69 -0.21 -5.28
N PHE A 188 20.97 0.86 -4.92
CA PHE A 188 19.53 0.79 -4.61
C PHE A 188 18.64 0.67 -5.84
N LEU A 189 19.12 1.08 -7.02
CA LEU A 189 18.43 0.95 -8.30
C LEU A 189 19.30 0.19 -9.29
N LEU A 190 18.81 -0.96 -9.77
CA LEU A 190 19.56 -1.88 -10.64
C LEU A 190 19.54 -1.48 -12.13
N SER A 191 18.45 -0.86 -12.59
CA SER A 191 18.36 -0.29 -13.94
C SER A 191 17.20 0.69 -14.04
N PHE A 192 17.35 1.72 -14.87
CA PHE A 192 16.24 2.57 -15.30
C PHE A 192 16.49 3.07 -16.72
N ASN A 193 15.41 3.29 -17.48
CA ASN A 193 15.51 3.81 -18.84
C ASN A 193 15.42 5.34 -18.78
N LEU A 194 16.49 6.03 -19.19
CA LEU A 194 16.56 7.50 -19.30
C LEU A 194 15.80 8.06 -20.51
N ARG A 195 15.06 7.22 -21.24
CA ARG A 195 14.38 7.56 -22.49
C ARG A 195 12.92 7.88 -22.29
#